data_AF-A0A942SA91-F1
#
_entry.id   AF-A0A942SA91-F1
#
_cell.length_a   1.000
_cell.length_b   1.000
_cell.length_c   1.000
_cell.angle_alpha   90.00
_cell.angle_beta   90.00
_cell.angle_gamma   90.00
#
_symmetry.space_group_name_H-M   'P 1'
#
loop_
_entity.id
_entity.type
_entity.pdbx_description
1 polymer ?
#
loop_
_entity_poly.entity_id
_entity_poly.type
_entity_poly.pdbx_seq_one_letter_code
_entity_poly.pdbx_strand_id
1 'polypeptide(L)'
;MFASLYRSAPQTPDEAALLRAALHDANFGVVILDVEMRATYINPAFRRMWQLPDAKADANPAFVALMYHGRDTGAYDIPARNVDVYVAERVAHVKSGDPQPRDLRLRDGRVVRFQCAALPSGGRMLSYTYVTDIVRHSDELETLEVALNSVSEGVMIFDPHLRLQFINRSALSTWKFDEAWIATKPTFPEMVREARWTGAHAVSPEKLDHYIAARIAIVVSGDPHPYELRTTDGRVMRAKCTVLPGGGRMITYTDVTDLVAPALDTAPAIVPA
;
A
#
# COMPACT_ATOMS: atom_id res chain seq x y z
N MET A 1 -33.97 -8.68 -18.72
CA MET A 1 -33.61 -9.36 -19.97
C MET A 1 -32.29 -8.78 -20.46
N PHE A 2 -31.19 -9.13 -19.78
CA PHE A 2 -29.84 -8.60 -20.04
C PHE A 2 -29.10 -9.58 -20.96
N ALA A 3 -29.10 -9.31 -22.26
CA ALA A 3 -28.33 -10.06 -23.23
C ALA A 3 -27.01 -9.33 -23.52
N SER A 4 -25.95 -9.82 -22.90
CA SER A 4 -24.71 -10.23 -23.58
C SER A 4 -24.05 -9.21 -24.54
N LEU A 5 -23.23 -8.30 -23.99
CA LEU A 5 -22.18 -7.61 -24.75
C LEU A 5 -20.96 -8.53 -24.90
N TYR A 6 -21.08 -9.58 -25.71
CA TYR A 6 -19.91 -10.26 -26.26
C TYR A 6 -19.32 -9.38 -27.36
N ARG A 7 -18.17 -8.77 -27.07
CA ARG A 7 -17.41 -7.95 -28.02
C ARG A 7 -16.87 -8.88 -29.12
N SER A 8 -17.43 -8.79 -30.32
CA SER A 8 -17.08 -9.61 -31.49
C SER A 8 -15.60 -9.47 -31.89
N ALA A 9 -15.02 -10.55 -32.41
CA ALA A 9 -13.69 -10.54 -33.04
C ALA A 9 -13.60 -9.50 -34.17
N PRO A 10 -12.43 -8.88 -34.39
CA PRO A 10 -12.26 -7.83 -35.42
C PRO A 10 -12.73 -8.34 -36.79
N GLN A 11 -13.64 -7.59 -37.42
CA GLN A 11 -14.38 -8.02 -38.62
C GLN A 11 -13.68 -7.60 -39.92
N THR A 12 -12.73 -6.65 -39.86
CA THR A 12 -12.03 -6.12 -41.03
C THR A 12 -10.49 -6.21 -40.89
N PRO A 13 -9.74 -6.33 -42.00
CA PRO A 13 -8.28 -6.30 -41.99
C PRO A 13 -7.69 -5.05 -41.33
N ASP A 14 -8.40 -3.92 -41.40
CA ASP A 14 -8.00 -2.64 -40.83
C ASP A 14 -8.07 -2.62 -39.29
N GLU A 15 -9.10 -3.23 -38.69
CA GLU A 15 -9.21 -3.34 -37.23
C GLU A 15 -8.11 -4.22 -36.64
N ALA A 16 -7.82 -5.35 -37.30
CA ALA A 16 -6.74 -6.24 -36.88
C ALA A 16 -5.36 -5.56 -36.99
N ALA A 17 -5.12 -4.79 -38.05
CA ALA A 17 -3.91 -3.98 -38.20
C ALA A 17 -3.79 -2.92 -37.11
N LEU A 18 -4.89 -2.23 -36.78
CA LEU A 18 -4.92 -1.19 -35.75
C LEU A 18 -4.67 -1.76 -34.34
N LEU A 19 -5.29 -2.89 -33.99
CA LEU A 19 -5.02 -3.58 -32.72
C LEU A 19 -3.56 -4.04 -32.62
N ARG A 20 -2.99 -4.55 -33.72
CA ARG A 20 -1.58 -4.96 -33.76
C ARG A 20 -0.64 -3.77 -33.61
N ALA A 21 -0.96 -2.63 -34.22
CA ALA A 21 -0.20 -1.40 -34.06
C ALA A 21 -0.26 -0.89 -32.61
N ALA A 22 -1.44 -0.91 -31.99
CA ALA A 22 -1.60 -0.53 -30.59
C ALA A 22 -0.78 -1.42 -29.63
N LEU A 23 -0.78 -2.74 -29.83
CA LEU A 23 0.06 -3.66 -29.04
C LEU A 23 1.56 -3.46 -29.28
N HIS A 24 1.94 -3.05 -30.50
CA HIS A 24 3.33 -2.80 -30.86
C HIS A 24 3.88 -1.55 -30.17
N ASP A 25 3.07 -0.48 -30.08
CA ASP A 25 3.46 0.79 -29.47
C ASP A 25 3.28 0.81 -27.94
N ALA A 26 2.56 -0.17 -27.39
CA ALA A 26 2.36 -0.31 -25.95
C ALA A 26 3.69 -0.33 -25.18
N ASN A 27 3.75 0.46 -24.09
CA ASN A 27 4.90 0.51 -23.18
C ASN A 27 5.00 -0.67 -22.21
N PHE A 28 4.07 -1.61 -22.27
CA PHE A 28 4.08 -2.85 -21.50
C PHE A 28 4.36 -4.04 -22.42
N GLY A 29 5.05 -5.04 -21.89
CA GLY A 29 5.39 -6.24 -22.64
C GLY A 29 4.15 -7.08 -22.93
N VAL A 30 4.01 -7.53 -24.16
CA VAL A 30 2.92 -8.39 -24.63
C VAL A 30 3.50 -9.60 -25.35
N VAL A 31 3.03 -10.78 -24.96
CA VAL A 31 3.27 -12.04 -25.67
C VAL A 31 1.94 -12.73 -25.92
N ILE A 32 1.65 -13.09 -27.18
CA ILE A 32 0.52 -13.93 -27.55
C ILE A 32 1.04 -15.33 -27.85
N LEU A 33 0.47 -16.32 -27.18
CA LEU A 33 0.74 -17.73 -27.35
C LEU A 33 -0.41 -18.42 -28.09
N ASP A 34 -0.09 -19.34 -28.99
CA ASP A 34 -1.06 -20.30 -29.55
C ASP A 34 -1.41 -21.43 -28.55
N VAL A 35 -2.23 -22.39 -29.00
CA VAL A 35 -2.67 -23.52 -28.16
C VAL A 35 -1.51 -24.49 -27.82
N GLU A 36 -0.47 -24.51 -28.65
CA GLU A 36 0.78 -25.24 -28.42
C GLU A 36 1.79 -24.49 -27.54
N MET A 37 1.41 -23.33 -26.99
CA MET A 37 2.25 -22.48 -26.13
C MET A 37 3.48 -21.90 -26.87
N ARG A 38 3.37 -21.66 -28.17
CA ARG A 38 4.38 -20.97 -28.97
C ARG A 38 3.99 -19.51 -29.15
N ALA A 39 4.97 -18.63 -29.04
CA ALA A 39 4.75 -17.20 -29.14
C ALA A 39 4.52 -16.80 -30.60
N THR A 40 3.27 -16.52 -30.97
CA THR A 40 2.88 -16.05 -32.31
C THR A 40 3.07 -14.54 -32.47
N TYR A 41 3.13 -13.81 -31.34
CA TYR A 41 3.43 -12.40 -31.33
C TYR A 41 4.19 -12.01 -30.05
N ILE A 42 5.25 -11.23 -30.22
CA ILE A 42 6.03 -10.63 -29.13
C ILE A 42 6.26 -9.16 -29.48
N ASN A 43 5.71 -8.27 -28.68
CA ASN A 43 5.85 -6.83 -28.94
C ASN A 43 7.28 -6.31 -28.57
N PRO A 44 7.68 -5.15 -29.11
CA PRO A 44 9.00 -4.57 -28.84
C PRO A 44 9.26 -4.29 -27.36
N ALA A 45 8.23 -3.93 -26.59
CA ALA A 45 8.39 -3.67 -25.16
C ALA A 45 8.85 -4.93 -24.42
N PHE A 46 8.26 -6.10 -24.68
CA PHE A 46 8.72 -7.36 -24.08
C PHE A 46 10.15 -7.69 -24.49
N ARG A 47 10.49 -7.49 -25.77
CA ARG A 47 11.86 -7.73 -26.27
C ARG A 47 12.88 -6.89 -25.51
N ARG A 48 12.59 -5.60 -25.29
CA ARG A 48 13.44 -4.70 -24.50
C ARG A 48 13.51 -5.12 -23.03
N MET A 49 12.36 -5.43 -22.41
CA MET A 49 12.30 -5.82 -21.00
C MET A 49 13.24 -7.00 -20.72
N TRP A 50 13.16 -8.06 -21.53
CA TRP A 50 13.93 -9.31 -21.37
C TRP A 50 15.17 -9.43 -22.23
N GLN A 51 15.60 -8.35 -22.87
CA GLN A 51 16.76 -8.34 -23.77
C GLN A 51 16.71 -9.52 -24.76
N LEU A 52 15.53 -9.75 -25.35
CA LEU A 52 15.28 -10.86 -26.26
C LEU A 52 15.74 -10.47 -27.67
N PRO A 53 16.70 -11.18 -28.27
CA PRO A 53 17.14 -10.91 -29.64
C PRO A 53 15.99 -11.10 -30.63
N ASP A 54 15.92 -10.23 -31.64
CA ASP A 54 14.85 -10.27 -32.66
C ASP A 54 14.77 -11.63 -33.35
N ALA A 55 15.90 -12.20 -33.74
CA ALA A 55 15.96 -13.53 -34.35
C ALA A 55 15.31 -14.63 -33.48
N LYS A 56 15.40 -14.52 -32.14
CA LYS A 56 14.76 -15.47 -31.22
C LYS A 56 13.28 -15.16 -31.04
N ALA A 57 12.90 -13.88 -31.03
CA ALA A 57 11.51 -13.47 -30.93
C ALA A 57 10.70 -13.85 -32.18
N ASP A 58 11.30 -13.74 -33.37
CA ASP A 58 10.67 -13.99 -34.66
C ASP A 58 10.62 -15.49 -35.03
N ALA A 59 11.30 -16.35 -34.26
CA ALA A 59 11.34 -17.80 -34.47
C ALA A 59 10.12 -18.56 -33.91
N ASN A 60 9.07 -17.85 -33.50
CA ASN A 60 7.92 -18.38 -32.75
C ASN A 60 8.34 -19.33 -31.60
N PRO A 61 9.13 -18.82 -30.64
CA PRO A 61 9.71 -19.64 -29.60
C PRO A 61 8.62 -20.23 -28.71
N ALA A 62 8.84 -21.44 -28.21
CA ALA A 62 8.01 -21.99 -27.15
C ALA A 62 8.14 -21.10 -25.89
N PHE A 63 7.06 -20.94 -25.13
CA PHE A 63 7.05 -20.15 -23.89
C PHE A 63 8.15 -20.58 -22.91
N VAL A 64 8.42 -21.89 -22.82
CA VAL A 64 9.51 -22.45 -22.01
C VAL A 64 10.89 -21.91 -22.43
N ALA A 65 11.12 -21.69 -23.72
CA ALA A 65 12.37 -21.15 -24.24
C ALA A 65 12.54 -19.66 -23.89
N LEU A 66 11.43 -18.92 -23.73
CA LEU A 66 11.46 -17.55 -23.20
C LEU A 66 11.79 -17.53 -21.71
N MET A 67 11.35 -18.52 -20.93
CA MET A 67 11.74 -18.66 -19.52
C MET A 67 13.22 -19.00 -19.39
N TYR A 68 13.74 -19.95 -20.17
CA TYR A 68 15.17 -20.22 -20.18
C TYR A 68 16.00 -19.03 -20.67
N HIS A 69 15.48 -18.22 -21.61
CA HIS A 69 16.10 -16.94 -21.98
C HIS A 69 16.25 -16.02 -20.78
N GLY A 70 15.18 -15.83 -19.99
CA GLY A 70 15.21 -15.01 -18.78
C GLY A 70 16.21 -15.52 -17.73
N ARG A 71 16.40 -16.84 -17.63
CA ARG A 71 17.48 -17.43 -16.81
C ARG A 71 18.85 -17.04 -17.36
N ASP A 72 19.09 -17.24 -18.65
CA ASP A 72 20.39 -17.05 -19.28
C ASP A 72 20.84 -15.59 -19.26
N THR A 73 19.89 -14.65 -19.30
CA THR A 73 20.15 -13.21 -19.13
C THR A 73 20.20 -12.78 -17.65
N GLY A 74 20.03 -13.70 -16.71
CA GLY A 74 20.11 -13.44 -15.27
C GLY A 74 18.95 -12.62 -14.70
N ALA A 75 17.78 -12.63 -15.35
CA ALA A 75 16.62 -11.85 -14.94
C ALA A 75 16.00 -12.33 -13.61
N TYR A 76 16.07 -13.63 -13.33
CA TYR A 76 15.47 -14.23 -12.14
C TYR A 76 16.45 -14.30 -10.97
N ASP A 77 15.98 -13.94 -9.78
CA ASP A 77 16.71 -14.15 -8.52
C ASP A 77 16.35 -15.51 -7.92
N ILE A 78 16.78 -16.60 -8.58
CA ILE A 78 16.45 -17.98 -8.20
C ILE A 78 17.73 -18.81 -8.19
N PRO A 79 17.99 -19.62 -7.15
CA PRO A 79 19.13 -20.54 -7.14
C PRO A 79 19.07 -21.49 -8.35
N ALA A 80 20.21 -21.73 -9.00
CA ALA A 80 20.28 -22.54 -10.22
C ALA A 80 19.57 -23.91 -10.10
N ARG A 81 19.68 -24.57 -8.94
CA ARG A 81 19.02 -25.84 -8.62
C ARG A 81 17.48 -25.82 -8.65
N ASN A 82 16.88 -24.64 -8.55
CA ASN A 82 15.42 -24.46 -8.46
C ASN A 82 14.83 -23.94 -9.78
N VAL A 83 15.64 -23.69 -10.81
CA VAL A 83 15.16 -23.07 -12.04
C VAL A 83 14.17 -23.96 -12.77
N ASP A 84 14.43 -25.26 -12.89
CA ASP A 84 13.53 -26.18 -13.60
C ASP A 84 12.16 -26.27 -12.91
N VAL A 85 12.15 -26.27 -11.58
CA VAL A 85 10.92 -26.21 -10.76
C VAL A 85 10.16 -24.93 -11.04
N TYR A 86 10.86 -23.78 -10.99
CA TYR A 86 10.26 -22.49 -11.30
C TYR A 86 9.68 -22.43 -12.73
N VAL A 87 10.42 -22.91 -13.72
CA VAL A 87 9.94 -22.96 -15.11
C VAL A 87 8.70 -23.84 -15.22
N ALA A 88 8.68 -25.01 -14.58
CA ALA A 88 7.53 -25.92 -14.57
C ALA A 88 6.28 -25.24 -13.96
N GLU A 89 6.42 -24.58 -12.81
CA GLU A 89 5.35 -23.82 -12.17
C GLU A 89 4.81 -22.70 -13.06
N ARG A 90 5.71 -21.94 -13.71
CA ARG A 90 5.32 -20.85 -14.62
C ARG A 90 4.56 -21.37 -15.84
N VAL A 91 5.01 -22.48 -16.42
CA VAL A 91 4.32 -23.12 -17.54
C VAL A 91 2.93 -23.62 -17.11
N ALA A 92 2.83 -24.27 -15.94
CA ALA A 92 1.56 -24.76 -15.42
C ALA A 92 0.55 -23.63 -15.18
N HIS A 93 1.00 -22.52 -14.60
CA HIS A 93 0.17 -21.34 -14.36
C HIS A 93 -0.29 -20.66 -15.66
N VAL A 94 0.57 -20.52 -16.67
CA VAL A 94 0.12 -20.00 -17.98
C VAL A 94 -0.88 -20.95 -18.63
N LYS A 95 -0.66 -22.27 -18.53
CA LYS A 95 -1.58 -23.27 -19.07
C LYS A 95 -2.95 -23.25 -18.37
N SER A 96 -3.02 -23.01 -17.06
CA SER A 96 -4.32 -22.88 -16.37
C SER A 96 -5.12 -21.67 -16.85
N GLY A 97 -4.46 -20.65 -17.42
CA GLY A 97 -5.11 -19.43 -17.88
C GLY A 97 -5.59 -18.54 -16.74
N ASP A 98 -4.98 -18.68 -15.56
CA ASP A 98 -5.30 -17.91 -14.36
C ASP A 98 -5.07 -16.40 -14.59
N PRO A 99 -6.13 -15.56 -14.49
CA PRO A 99 -6.02 -14.12 -14.69
C PRO A 99 -5.43 -13.37 -13.50
N GLN A 100 -5.20 -14.03 -12.36
CA GLN A 100 -4.72 -13.37 -11.17
C GLN A 100 -3.31 -12.76 -11.41
N PRO A 101 -3.14 -11.44 -11.19
CA PRO A 101 -1.85 -10.80 -11.38
C PRO A 101 -0.83 -11.34 -10.39
N ARG A 102 0.41 -11.50 -10.84
CA ARG A 102 1.54 -11.90 -10.00
C ARG A 102 2.71 -10.96 -10.20
N ASP A 103 3.27 -10.47 -9.11
CA ASP A 103 4.44 -9.60 -9.15
C ASP A 103 5.72 -10.45 -9.16
N LEU A 104 6.55 -10.22 -10.18
CA LEU A 104 7.82 -10.89 -10.40
C LEU A 104 8.94 -9.93 -10.01
N ARG A 105 9.64 -10.23 -8.92
CA ARG A 105 10.84 -9.49 -8.51
C ARG A 105 12.04 -10.01 -9.31
N LEU A 106 12.67 -9.11 -10.05
CA LEU A 106 13.85 -9.41 -10.85
C LEU A 106 15.12 -9.19 -10.05
N ARG A 107 16.21 -9.80 -10.49
CA ARG A 107 17.53 -9.70 -9.83
C ARG A 107 18.07 -8.28 -9.74
N ASP A 108 17.71 -7.41 -10.68
CA ASP A 108 18.11 -6.00 -10.70
C ASP A 108 17.23 -5.08 -9.82
N GLY A 109 16.33 -5.66 -9.04
CA GLY A 109 15.44 -4.95 -8.13
C GLY A 109 14.17 -4.38 -8.79
N ARG A 110 14.02 -4.51 -10.12
CA ARG A 110 12.76 -4.14 -10.79
C ARG A 110 11.66 -5.15 -10.45
N VAL A 111 10.42 -4.67 -10.40
CA VAL A 111 9.24 -5.51 -10.21
C VAL A 111 8.37 -5.44 -11.44
N VAL A 112 8.06 -6.61 -12.00
CA VAL A 112 7.19 -6.74 -13.18
C VAL A 112 5.93 -7.48 -12.79
N ARG A 113 4.79 -6.81 -12.94
CA ARG A 113 3.48 -7.43 -12.82
C ARG A 113 3.20 -8.23 -14.07
N PHE A 114 3.05 -9.53 -13.87
CA PHE A 114 2.67 -10.50 -14.88
C PHE A 114 1.17 -10.80 -14.77
N GLN A 115 0.47 -10.84 -15.91
CA GLN A 115 -0.91 -11.34 -15.98
C GLN A 115 -1.06 -12.27 -17.19
N CYS A 116 -1.95 -13.24 -17.06
CA CYS A 116 -2.26 -14.21 -18.10
C CYS A 116 -3.76 -14.19 -18.42
N ALA A 117 -4.13 -13.87 -19.65
CA ALA A 117 -5.51 -13.97 -20.12
C ALA A 117 -5.66 -15.15 -21.09
N ALA A 118 -6.67 -15.99 -20.87
CA ALA A 118 -7.08 -16.99 -21.84
C ALA A 118 -7.80 -16.32 -23.02
N LEU A 119 -7.37 -16.63 -24.25
CA LEU A 119 -8.00 -16.12 -25.45
C LEU A 119 -9.09 -17.08 -25.95
N PRO A 120 -10.17 -16.58 -26.61
CA PRO A 120 -11.22 -17.43 -27.16
C PRO A 120 -10.73 -18.49 -28.16
N SER A 121 -9.60 -18.23 -28.83
CA SER A 121 -8.93 -19.18 -29.73
C SER A 121 -8.26 -20.36 -29.01
N GLY A 122 -8.26 -20.38 -27.67
CA GLY A 122 -7.55 -21.38 -26.85
C GLY A 122 -6.12 -20.98 -26.48
N GLY A 123 -5.58 -19.92 -27.10
CA GLY A 123 -4.26 -19.37 -26.80
C GLY A 123 -4.18 -18.59 -25.48
N ARG A 124 -3.05 -17.93 -25.23
CA ARG A 124 -2.84 -17.08 -24.04
C ARG A 124 -2.31 -15.71 -24.45
N MET A 125 -2.77 -14.66 -23.79
CA MET A 125 -2.14 -13.34 -23.84
C MET A 125 -1.46 -13.08 -22.50
N LEU A 126 -0.17 -12.82 -22.55
CA LEU A 126 0.65 -12.49 -21.38
C LEU A 126 0.98 -11.01 -21.42
N SER A 127 0.75 -10.31 -20.31
CA SER A 127 1.16 -8.92 -20.14
C SER A 127 2.21 -8.79 -19.04
N TYR A 128 3.12 -7.83 -19.23
CA TYR A 128 4.24 -7.55 -18.34
C TYR A 128 4.37 -6.04 -18.16
N THR A 129 4.10 -5.55 -16.96
CA THR A 129 4.12 -4.12 -16.64
C THR A 129 5.08 -3.84 -15.50
N TYR A 130 5.99 -2.87 -15.65
CA TYR A 130 6.80 -2.43 -14.52
C TYR A 130 5.91 -1.80 -13.45
N VAL A 131 5.99 -2.32 -12.24
CA VAL A 131 5.28 -1.81 -11.05
C VAL A 131 6.26 -1.49 -9.92
N THR A 132 7.55 -1.38 -10.25
CA THR A 132 8.65 -1.17 -9.28
C THR A 132 8.36 -0.04 -8.31
N ASP A 133 7.98 1.14 -8.80
CA ASP A 133 7.76 2.32 -7.94
C ASP A 133 6.57 2.11 -6.99
N ILE A 134 5.48 1.51 -7.50
CA ILE A 134 4.28 1.22 -6.71
C ILE A 134 4.60 0.22 -5.60
N VAL A 135 5.29 -0.88 -5.94
CA VAL A 135 5.64 -1.92 -4.97
C VAL A 135 6.65 -1.40 -3.95
N ARG A 136 7.65 -0.61 -4.37
CA ARG A 136 8.61 -0.01 -3.44
C ARG A 136 7.95 0.93 -2.45
N HIS A 137 7.05 1.80 -2.91
CA HIS A 137 6.31 2.68 -2.00
C HIS A 137 5.41 1.90 -1.04
N SER A 138 4.77 0.82 -1.50
CA SER A 138 3.99 -0.05 -0.62
C SER A 138 4.86 -0.73 0.45
N ASP A 139 6.00 -1.32 0.07
CA ASP A 139 6.93 -1.98 0.99
C ASP A 139 7.54 -0.97 1.99
N GLU A 140 7.84 0.26 1.54
CA GLU A 140 8.32 1.36 2.39
C GLU A 140 7.26 1.78 3.43
N LEU A 141 6.00 1.92 3.01
CA LEU A 141 4.88 2.23 3.91
C LEU A 141 4.67 1.11 4.92
N GLU A 142 4.66 -0.15 4.50
CA GLU A 142 4.52 -1.30 5.40
C GLU A 142 5.67 -1.35 6.41
N THR A 143 6.91 -1.14 5.96
CA THR A 143 8.08 -1.08 6.85
C THR A 143 7.95 0.05 7.88
N LEU A 144 7.48 1.22 7.45
CA LEU A 144 7.25 2.35 8.35
C LEU A 144 6.14 2.06 9.36
N GLU A 145 5.03 1.45 8.94
CA GLU A 145 3.96 1.04 9.84
C GLU A 145 4.44 0.01 10.86
N VAL A 146 5.23 -0.98 10.45
CA VAL A 146 5.86 -1.95 11.36
C VAL A 146 6.79 -1.25 12.35
N ALA A 147 7.64 -0.33 11.87
CA ALA A 147 8.53 0.44 12.73
C ALA A 147 7.74 1.27 13.76
N LEU A 148 6.72 2.02 13.34
CA LEU A 148 5.89 2.83 14.22
C LEU A 148 5.07 1.99 15.21
N ASN A 149 4.67 0.79 14.84
CA ASN A 149 3.99 -0.17 15.72
C ASN A 149 4.92 -0.82 16.75
N SER A 150 6.24 -0.82 16.49
CA SER A 150 7.25 -1.34 17.44
C SER A 150 7.64 -0.33 18.52
N VAL A 151 7.36 0.96 18.31
CA VAL A 151 7.66 2.02 19.28
C VAL A 151 6.65 1.99 20.44
N SER A 152 7.13 2.12 21.67
CA SER A 152 6.31 2.14 22.88
C SER A 152 5.49 3.41 23.03
N GLU A 153 5.97 4.53 22.50
CA GLU A 153 5.25 5.79 22.42
C GLU A 153 4.03 5.66 21.50
N GLY A 154 2.89 6.16 21.94
CA GLY A 154 1.68 6.22 21.12
C GLY A 154 1.84 7.29 20.04
N VAL A 155 1.56 6.97 18.78
CA VAL A 155 1.69 7.90 17.65
C VAL A 155 0.36 7.98 16.91
N MET A 156 -0.09 9.21 16.65
CA MET A 156 -1.20 9.51 15.75
C MET A 156 -0.78 10.58 14.74
N ILE A 157 -1.12 10.37 13.47
CA ILE A 157 -0.86 11.33 12.38
C ILE A 157 -2.19 11.76 11.77
N PHE A 158 -2.31 13.07 11.56
CA PHE A 158 -3.47 13.73 11.01
C PHE A 158 -3.11 14.56 9.78
N ASP A 159 -4.06 14.68 8.85
CA ASP A 159 -3.98 15.60 7.73
C ASP A 159 -4.20 17.08 8.15
N PRO A 160 -4.10 18.06 7.23
CA PRO A 160 -4.32 19.48 7.55
C PRO A 160 -5.73 19.82 8.06
N HIS A 161 -6.71 18.94 7.83
CA HIS A 161 -8.07 19.06 8.33
C HIS A 161 -8.29 18.27 9.63
N LEU A 162 -7.20 17.84 10.27
CA LEU A 162 -7.20 17.05 11.50
C LEU A 162 -7.94 15.72 11.38
N ARG A 163 -8.02 15.12 10.18
CA ARG A 163 -8.51 13.74 9.99
C ARG A 163 -7.40 12.74 10.17
N LEU A 164 -7.69 11.67 10.90
CA LEU A 164 -6.73 10.61 11.19
C LEU A 164 -6.25 9.94 9.89
N GLN A 165 -4.93 9.86 9.72
CA GLN A 165 -4.28 9.13 8.64
C GLN A 165 -3.56 7.89 9.13
N PHE A 166 -3.03 7.90 10.35
CA PHE A 166 -2.35 6.76 10.95
C PHE A 166 -2.47 6.80 12.48
N ILE A 167 -2.60 5.62 13.09
CA ILE A 167 -2.49 5.41 14.54
C ILE A 167 -1.71 4.12 14.78
N ASN A 168 -0.70 4.16 15.64
CA ASN A 168 0.03 2.95 16.01
C ASN A 168 -0.69 2.16 17.10
N ARG A 169 -0.27 0.90 17.29
CA ARG A 169 -0.83 -0.01 18.29
C ARG A 169 -0.79 0.53 19.72
N SER A 170 0.29 1.23 20.09
CA SER A 170 0.44 1.82 21.43
C SER A 170 -0.62 2.87 21.70
N ALA A 171 -0.84 3.81 20.76
CA ALA A 171 -1.90 4.82 20.88
C ALA A 171 -3.29 4.17 20.87
N LEU A 172 -3.55 3.24 19.95
CA LEU A 172 -4.84 2.54 19.85
C LEU A 172 -5.20 1.88 21.19
N SER A 173 -4.23 1.18 21.79
CA SER A 173 -4.39 0.46 23.06
C SER A 173 -4.50 1.42 24.25
N THR A 174 -3.72 2.50 24.26
CA THR A 174 -3.72 3.51 25.34
C THR A 174 -5.08 4.17 25.50
N TRP A 175 -5.70 4.54 24.38
CA TRP A 175 -6.98 5.25 24.34
C TRP A 175 -8.19 4.32 24.19
N LYS A 176 -7.95 3.01 23.99
CA LYS A 176 -8.97 1.97 23.85
C LYS A 176 -9.96 2.24 22.72
N PHE A 177 -9.48 2.76 21.59
CA PHE A 177 -10.33 3.00 20.43
C PHE A 177 -10.68 1.69 19.71
N ASP A 178 -11.89 1.61 19.20
CA ASP A 178 -12.33 0.51 18.35
C ASP A 178 -11.67 0.58 16.95
N GLU A 179 -11.13 -0.53 16.47
CA GLU A 179 -10.43 -0.59 15.19
C GLU A 179 -11.35 -0.31 14.00
N ALA A 180 -12.59 -0.78 14.03
CA ALA A 180 -13.55 -0.58 12.95
C ALA A 180 -13.96 0.90 12.85
N TRP A 181 -14.10 1.59 13.98
CA TRP A 181 -14.33 3.03 14.03
C TRP A 181 -13.11 3.81 13.53
N ILE A 182 -11.90 3.45 13.95
CA ILE A 182 -10.65 4.08 13.48
C ILE A 182 -10.48 3.97 11.97
N ALA A 183 -10.91 2.85 11.36
CA ALA A 183 -10.88 2.66 9.90
C ALA A 183 -11.73 3.71 9.13
N THR A 184 -12.68 4.39 9.79
CA THR A 184 -13.46 5.49 9.21
C THR A 184 -12.71 6.82 9.14
N LYS A 185 -11.47 6.87 9.64
CA LYS A 185 -10.61 8.07 9.69
C LYS A 185 -11.27 9.24 10.43
N PRO A 186 -11.61 9.07 11.72
CA PRO A 186 -12.25 10.12 12.52
C PRO A 186 -11.35 11.36 12.62
N THR A 187 -11.99 12.50 12.84
CA THR A 187 -11.31 13.76 13.13
C THR A 187 -10.77 13.78 14.56
N PHE A 188 -9.71 14.55 14.81
CA PHE A 188 -9.16 14.74 16.16
C PHE A 188 -10.23 15.13 17.21
N PRO A 189 -11.19 16.04 16.95
CA PRO A 189 -12.28 16.35 17.89
C PRO A 189 -13.18 15.15 18.21
N GLU A 190 -13.46 14.29 17.23
CA GLU A 190 -14.24 13.06 17.44
C GLU A 190 -13.44 12.07 18.30
N MET A 191 -12.13 11.95 18.09
CA MET A 191 -11.25 11.13 18.93
C MET A 191 -11.15 11.63 20.36
N VAL A 192 -11.07 12.94 20.59
CA VAL A 192 -11.11 13.49 21.95
C VAL A 192 -12.45 13.17 22.62
N ARG A 193 -13.56 13.27 21.89
CA ARG A 193 -14.89 12.92 22.41
C ARG A 193 -15.01 11.43 22.72
N GLU A 194 -14.53 10.56 21.83
CA GLU A 194 -14.57 9.11 22.03
C GLU A 194 -13.68 8.67 23.20
N ALA A 195 -12.48 9.26 23.30
CA ALA A 195 -11.56 9.00 24.41
C ALA A 195 -12.20 9.34 25.77
N ARG A 196 -13.12 10.30 25.84
CA ARG A 196 -13.91 10.56 27.06
C ARG A 196 -14.78 9.36 27.41
N TRP A 197 -15.49 8.81 26.43
CA TRP A 197 -16.40 7.69 26.61
C TRP A 197 -15.67 6.39 26.96
N THR A 198 -14.41 6.24 26.52
CA THR A 198 -13.54 5.15 26.94
C THR A 198 -12.87 5.36 28.31
N GLY A 199 -13.18 6.46 29.00
CA GLY A 199 -12.67 6.79 30.33
C GLY A 199 -11.26 7.38 30.33
N ALA A 200 -10.85 8.11 29.29
CA ALA A 200 -9.51 8.67 29.22
C ALA A 200 -9.38 10.05 29.86
N HIS A 201 -10.48 10.74 30.21
CA HIS A 201 -10.47 11.99 30.99
C HIS A 201 -11.84 12.28 31.62
N ALA A 202 -11.85 12.90 32.80
CA ALA A 202 -13.06 13.22 33.56
C ALA A 202 -13.52 14.66 33.31
N VAL A 203 -14.30 14.88 32.24
CA VAL A 203 -14.87 16.20 31.89
C VAL A 203 -16.40 16.11 31.90
N SER A 204 -17.08 17.07 32.54
CA SER A 204 -18.54 17.13 32.53
C SER A 204 -19.08 17.43 31.12
N PRO A 205 -20.29 16.95 30.75
CA PRO A 205 -20.86 17.20 29.43
C PRO A 205 -20.88 18.68 29.03
N GLU A 206 -21.19 19.55 29.99
CA GLU A 206 -21.25 21.01 29.82
C GLU A 206 -19.90 21.66 29.47
N LYS A 207 -18.79 21.05 29.91
CA LYS A 207 -17.42 21.55 29.67
C LYS A 207 -16.74 20.87 28.48
N LEU A 208 -17.39 19.89 27.86
CA LEU A 208 -16.79 19.04 26.84
C LEU A 208 -16.40 19.83 25.59
N ASP A 209 -17.29 20.68 25.08
CA ASP A 209 -17.01 21.46 23.88
C ASP A 209 -15.87 22.47 24.10
N HIS A 210 -15.83 23.09 25.28
CA HIS A 210 -14.71 23.96 25.67
C HIS A 210 -13.39 23.17 25.78
N TYR A 211 -13.42 21.98 26.37
CA TYR A 211 -12.25 21.11 26.47
C TYR A 211 -11.74 20.68 25.08
N ILE A 212 -12.64 20.25 24.19
CA ILE A 212 -12.30 19.89 22.81
C ILE A 212 -11.70 21.09 22.08
N ALA A 213 -12.31 22.28 22.19
CA ALA A 213 -11.80 23.51 21.58
C ALA A 213 -10.38 23.86 22.07
N ALA A 214 -10.12 23.73 23.38
CA ALA A 214 -8.79 23.95 23.94
C ALA A 214 -7.76 22.94 23.39
N ARG A 215 -8.13 21.66 23.27
CA ARG A 215 -7.26 20.63 22.68
C ARG A 215 -6.98 20.87 21.21
N ILE A 216 -7.98 21.29 20.45
CA ILE A 216 -7.79 21.69 19.04
C ILE A 216 -6.83 22.87 18.96
N ALA A 217 -7.00 23.90 19.79
CA ALA A 217 -6.14 25.08 19.78
C ALA A 217 -4.65 24.72 20.01
N ILE A 218 -4.37 23.81 20.94
CA ILE A 218 -3.01 23.29 21.19
C ILE A 218 -2.45 22.57 19.95
N VAL A 219 -3.27 21.73 19.30
CA VAL A 219 -2.83 20.99 18.10
C VAL A 219 -2.62 21.94 16.92
N VAL A 220 -3.52 22.90 16.73
CA VAL A 220 -3.48 23.88 15.64
C VAL A 220 -2.32 24.85 15.80
N SER A 221 -2.06 25.35 17.02
CA SER A 221 -0.94 26.27 17.30
C SER A 221 0.41 25.67 16.91
N GLY A 222 0.51 24.34 16.90
CA GLY A 222 1.75 23.64 16.58
C GLY A 222 2.83 23.86 17.65
N ASP A 223 2.41 24.22 18.86
CA ASP A 223 3.33 24.44 19.98
C ASP A 223 4.14 23.16 20.25
N PRO A 224 5.48 23.21 20.15
CA PRO A 224 6.34 22.04 20.37
C PRO A 224 6.45 21.66 21.85
N HIS A 225 5.97 22.50 22.78
CA HIS A 225 6.02 22.21 24.21
C HIS A 225 5.11 21.01 24.53
N PRO A 226 5.64 19.96 25.17
CA PRO A 226 4.83 18.86 25.62
C PRO A 226 3.82 19.33 26.67
N TYR A 227 2.60 18.82 26.58
CA TYR A 227 1.57 19.03 27.58
C TYR A 227 1.25 17.72 28.28
N GLU A 228 1.01 17.77 29.58
CA GLU A 228 0.66 16.59 30.37
C GLU A 228 -0.84 16.55 30.61
N LEU A 229 -1.42 15.36 30.46
CA LEU A 229 -2.81 15.10 30.77
C LEU A 229 -2.89 13.89 31.70
N ARG A 230 -3.79 13.98 32.69
CA ARG A 230 -4.10 12.86 33.57
C ARG A 230 -5.28 12.09 33.02
N THR A 231 -5.12 10.78 32.86
CA THR A 231 -6.21 9.88 32.48
C THR A 231 -7.00 9.48 33.71
N THR A 232 -8.24 8.98 33.54
CA THR A 232 -9.05 8.61 34.72
C THR A 232 -8.57 7.32 35.40
N ASP A 233 -7.71 6.54 34.73
CA ASP A 233 -7.03 5.38 35.31
C ASP A 233 -5.75 5.75 36.09
N GLY A 234 -5.48 7.05 36.26
CA GLY A 234 -4.39 7.56 37.11
C GLY A 234 -3.06 7.76 36.39
N ARG A 235 -2.94 7.39 35.12
CA ARG A 235 -1.72 7.62 34.33
C ARG A 235 -1.53 9.10 34.01
N VAL A 236 -0.27 9.50 33.88
CA VAL A 236 0.11 10.82 33.37
C VAL A 236 0.67 10.63 31.97
N MET A 237 -0.09 11.07 30.97
CA MET A 237 0.33 11.01 29.58
C MET A 237 0.92 12.36 29.18
N ARG A 238 2.17 12.36 28.76
CA ARG A 238 2.80 13.50 28.11
C ARG A 238 2.52 13.42 26.62
N ALA A 239 1.88 14.45 26.10
CA ALA A 239 1.54 14.57 24.70
C ALA A 239 2.37 15.66 24.04
N LYS A 240 2.87 15.41 22.83
CA LYS A 240 3.61 16.39 22.04
C LYS A 240 3.01 16.51 20.65
N CYS A 241 2.78 17.74 20.20
CA CYS A 241 2.35 18.02 18.84
C CYS A 241 3.56 18.41 17.98
N THR A 242 3.65 17.86 16.77
CA THR A 242 4.64 18.24 15.76
C THR A 242 3.92 18.57 14.46
N VAL A 243 4.24 19.71 13.85
CA VAL A 243 3.71 20.08 12.53
C VAL A 243 4.48 19.31 11.47
N LEU A 244 3.76 18.58 10.62
CA LEU A 244 4.35 17.83 9.52
C LEU A 244 4.43 18.68 8.24
N PRO A 245 5.35 18.37 7.30
CA PRO A 245 5.32 18.92 5.95
C PRO A 245 3.93 18.73 5.31
N GLY A 246 3.44 19.75 4.61
CA GLY A 246 2.09 19.75 4.04
C GLY A 246 0.98 20.18 5.02
N GLY A 247 1.32 20.54 6.26
CA GLY A 247 0.38 21.14 7.21
C GLY A 247 -0.38 20.13 8.08
N GLY A 248 -0.04 18.84 7.99
CA GLY A 248 -0.56 17.81 8.89
C GLY A 248 -0.05 17.97 10.33
N ARG A 249 -0.51 17.10 11.23
CA ARG A 249 -0.10 17.08 12.64
C ARG A 249 0.28 15.66 13.05
N MET A 250 1.39 15.53 13.77
CA MET A 250 1.74 14.30 14.47
C MET A 250 1.61 14.55 15.96
N ILE A 251 0.83 13.71 16.64
CA ILE A 251 0.69 13.73 18.09
C ILE A 251 1.32 12.47 18.64
N THR A 252 2.28 12.63 19.54
CA THR A 252 2.87 11.53 20.28
C THR A 252 2.41 11.54 21.73
N TYR A 253 2.28 10.35 22.33
CA TYR A 253 1.81 10.15 23.70
C TYR A 253 2.76 9.20 24.43
N THR A 254 3.43 9.70 25.44
CA THR A 254 4.31 8.91 26.33
C THR A 254 3.70 8.84 27.71
N ASP A 255 3.61 7.63 28.27
CA ASP A 255 3.28 7.47 29.69
C ASP A 255 4.49 7.90 30.52
N VAL A 256 4.30 8.93 31.33
CA VAL A 256 5.34 9.51 32.20
C VAL A 256 4.96 9.38 33.68
N THR A 257 4.03 8.48 34.00
CA THR A 257 3.54 8.28 35.38
C THR A 257 4.68 8.07 36.38
N ASP A 258 5.68 7.27 36.01
CA ASP A 258 6.83 6.98 36.88
C ASP A 258 7.85 8.13 36.97
N LEU A 259 7.82 9.06 36.01
CA LEU A 259 8.73 10.21 35.95
C LEU A 259 8.17 11.44 36.66
N VAL A 260 6.85 11.49 36.81
CA VAL A 260 6.16 12.52 37.58
C VAL A 260 6.03 11.97 38.99
N ALA A 261 7.01 12.29 39.86
CA ALA A 261 6.83 12.14 41.31
C ALA A 261 5.45 12.73 41.70
N PRO A 262 4.73 12.21 42.71
CA PRO A 262 3.43 12.74 43.13
C PRO A 262 3.61 14.18 43.61
N ALA A 263 3.63 15.11 42.66
CA ALA A 263 3.79 16.52 42.89
C ALA A 263 2.47 17.00 43.47
N LEU A 264 2.57 17.48 44.70
CA LEU A 264 1.53 18.21 45.41
C LEU A 264 0.79 19.13 44.45
N ASP A 265 -0.54 19.01 44.52
CA ASP A 265 -1.56 19.78 43.82
C ASP A 265 -1.15 21.24 43.53
N THR A 266 -0.60 21.47 42.34
CA THR A 266 -0.53 22.79 41.71
C THR A 266 -0.84 22.66 40.23
N ALA A 267 -2.10 22.38 39.91
CA ALA A 267 -2.62 22.73 38.60
C ALA A 267 -2.63 24.27 38.48
N PRO A 268 -2.15 24.88 37.38
CA PRO A 268 -2.60 26.22 37.06
C PRO A 268 -4.09 26.10 36.75
N ALA A 269 -4.92 26.74 37.56
CA ALA A 269 -6.31 26.96 37.24
C ALA A 269 -6.35 27.65 35.87
N ILE A 270 -6.95 26.98 34.88
CA ILE A 270 -7.48 27.70 33.72
C ILE A 270 -8.69 28.45 34.25
N VAL A 271 -8.44 29.65 34.77
CA VAL A 271 -9.46 30.62 35.14
C VAL A 271 -9.98 31.20 33.81
N PRO A 272 -11.26 31.02 33.46
CA PRO A 272 -11.83 31.78 32.36
C PRO A 272 -12.01 33.23 32.84
N ALA A 273 -11.56 34.18 32.01
CA ALA A 273 -12.06 35.55 32.05
C ALA A 273 -13.41 35.62 31.32
#